data_AF-A0A821XY03-F1
#
_entry.id   AF-A0A821XY03-F1
#
_cell.length_a   1.000
_cell.length_b   1.000
_cell.length_c   1.000
_cell.angle_alpha   90.00
_cell.angle_beta   90.00
_cell.angle_gamma   90.00
#
_symmetry.space_group_name_H-M   'P 1'
#
loop_
_entity.id
_entity.type
_entity.pdbx_description
1 polymer ?
#
loop_
_entity_poly.entity_id
_entity_poly.type
_entity_poly.pdbx_seq_one_letter_code
_entity_poly.pdbx_strand_id
1 'polypeptide(L)'
;MLNTHIILVIYLLSICLYTNAFIPYPVVGDGAQTTDSITHTEITQAGFIRCLARFFYDTRIKPNNNNGNTVNEKEYFTKEHTIDDLYKLAYPEYSQAQVELYSLPLKFILDLVMTENALVDFDSKTKKLSAAHFDSEAFINGSRRILRLRQIVVNDTRTTGKDLTDARQSLGRLLHTLQDFYSHSNWIEMGKTNINTLIGNNENIGSVAGPNQATCSNNGCTRIEKQCSLWQLITFRKCPLIYYDCQNNILSQINNQQLLTSGYLFNQFNENNEPVNKPTNVEKCSHGGVMDDSAHVPAIGGINKDSNTLILSPHSNLHFNAVDLAVNATEEFFNNLRKDLGDENFNRLFIINPTQTQSQTASNAVKNGKRFRFFTSFLSVSLKQGDGLLADLKNWITKRINMIKSILTGLLFGQNTLDIPTYDLSDLGVNVKDVNNFRAAPYILESGNIGRKKRFIHVLRNRQ
;
A
#
# COMPACT_ATOMS: atom_id res chain seq x y z
N MET A 1 -13.88 -35.02 -17.43
CA MET A 1 -14.01 -34.49 -16.05
C MET A 1 -12.75 -33.78 -15.54
N LEU A 2 -11.81 -33.35 -16.41
CA LEU A 2 -10.63 -32.57 -16.00
C LEU A 2 -10.84 -31.04 -16.08
N ASN A 3 -11.89 -30.57 -16.77
CA ASN A 3 -12.09 -29.13 -17.05
C ASN A 3 -12.80 -28.34 -15.94
N THR A 4 -13.57 -28.99 -15.07
CA THR A 4 -14.34 -28.28 -14.03
C THR A 4 -13.49 -27.87 -12.83
N HIS A 5 -12.44 -28.62 -12.50
CA HIS A 5 -11.52 -28.25 -11.41
C HIS A 5 -10.59 -27.10 -11.80
N ILE A 6 -10.13 -27.05 -13.06
CA ILE A 6 -9.35 -25.92 -13.59
C ILE A 6 -10.22 -24.67 -13.63
N ILE A 7 -11.48 -24.78 -14.08
CA ILE A 7 -12.42 -23.64 -14.08
C ILE A 7 -12.74 -23.18 -12.65
N LEU A 8 -12.86 -24.07 -11.65
CA LEU A 8 -13.13 -23.68 -10.26
C LEU A 8 -11.92 -23.01 -9.59
N VAL A 9 -10.70 -23.47 -9.88
CA VAL A 9 -9.45 -22.82 -9.43
C VAL A 9 -9.25 -21.48 -10.13
N ILE A 10 -9.56 -21.39 -11.44
CA ILE A 10 -9.59 -20.13 -12.19
C ILE A 10 -10.70 -19.21 -11.68
N TYR A 11 -11.84 -19.74 -11.22
CA TYR A 11 -12.94 -18.94 -10.67
C TYR A 11 -12.62 -18.43 -9.25
N LEU A 12 -11.93 -19.22 -8.43
CA LEU A 12 -11.40 -18.78 -7.12
C LEU A 12 -10.26 -17.76 -7.27
N LEU A 13 -9.41 -17.91 -8.29
CA LEU A 13 -8.47 -16.88 -8.73
C LEU A 13 -9.19 -15.66 -9.34
N SER A 14 -10.37 -15.85 -9.93
CA SER A 14 -11.18 -14.75 -10.48
C SER A 14 -11.91 -13.94 -9.42
N ILE A 15 -12.14 -14.50 -8.23
CA ILE A 15 -12.64 -13.74 -7.08
C ILE A 15 -11.50 -12.91 -6.44
N CYS A 16 -10.24 -13.18 -6.78
CA CYS A 16 -9.10 -12.29 -6.50
C CYS A 16 -9.03 -11.06 -7.46
N LEU A 17 -10.00 -10.88 -8.37
CA LEU A 17 -10.03 -9.83 -9.41
C LEU A 17 -10.75 -8.53 -9.00
N TYR A 18 -10.81 -8.20 -7.72
CA TYR A 18 -11.16 -6.85 -7.28
C TYR A 18 -10.01 -6.28 -6.47
N THR A 19 -8.94 -5.90 -7.16
CA THR A 19 -7.70 -5.38 -6.57
C THR A 19 -7.30 -4.11 -7.30
N ASN A 20 -7.85 -2.98 -6.87
CA ASN A 20 -7.35 -1.64 -7.21
C ASN A 20 -6.63 -0.99 -6.03
N ALA A 21 -6.10 -1.78 -5.10
CA ALA A 21 -4.82 -1.48 -4.46
C ALA A 21 -3.85 -2.48 -5.09
N PHE A 22 -3.00 -2.00 -5.99
CA PHE A 22 -1.93 -2.74 -6.70
C PHE A 22 -2.19 -4.22 -7.08
N ILE A 23 -2.43 -4.42 -8.37
CA ILE A 23 -3.00 -5.62 -8.97
C ILE A 23 -2.12 -6.89 -8.84
N PRO A 24 -2.68 -8.09 -8.55
CA PRO A 24 -1.99 -9.37 -8.57
C PRO A 24 -1.70 -9.90 -10.00
N TYR A 25 -0.69 -10.78 -10.03
CA TYR A 25 0.00 -11.39 -11.18
C TYR A 25 -0.82 -11.83 -12.43
N PRO A 26 -2.08 -12.29 -12.38
CA PRO A 26 -2.76 -12.77 -13.60
C PRO A 26 -3.28 -11.67 -14.55
N VAL A 27 -3.32 -10.40 -14.12
CA VAL A 27 -4.02 -9.33 -14.84
C VAL A 27 -3.19 -8.74 -16.00
N VAL A 28 -1.88 -8.97 -16.02
CA VAL A 28 -0.96 -8.47 -17.07
C VAL A 28 -0.50 -9.61 -17.98
N GLY A 29 -1.42 -10.55 -18.26
CA GLY A 29 -1.17 -11.71 -19.10
C GLY A 29 -0.95 -11.36 -20.56
N ASP A 30 0.31 -11.12 -20.93
CA ASP A 30 0.95 -11.63 -22.14
C ASP A 30 2.44 -11.75 -21.83
N GLY A 31 2.92 -12.98 -21.55
CA GLY A 31 4.34 -13.32 -21.45
C GLY A 31 5.22 -12.41 -20.58
N ALA A 32 5.45 -12.82 -19.33
CA ALA A 32 6.66 -12.42 -18.57
C ALA A 32 6.79 -10.98 -18.05
N GLN A 33 5.70 -10.26 -17.76
CA GLN A 33 5.78 -9.11 -16.85
C GLN A 33 4.89 -9.33 -15.62
N THR A 34 5.49 -9.86 -14.56
CA THR A 34 5.12 -9.39 -13.22
C THR A 34 5.14 -7.87 -13.29
N THR A 35 4.11 -7.16 -12.82
CA THR A 35 4.31 -5.73 -12.62
C THR A 35 5.39 -5.62 -11.55
N ASP A 36 6.58 -5.20 -11.93
CA ASP A 36 7.66 -4.86 -10.99
C ASP A 36 7.31 -3.57 -10.21
N SER A 37 6.03 -3.19 -10.17
CA SER A 37 5.50 -2.11 -9.35
C SER A 37 5.65 -2.43 -7.88
N ILE A 38 5.91 -1.39 -7.10
CA ILE A 38 5.90 -1.40 -5.65
C ILE A 38 4.55 -0.87 -5.18
N THR A 39 3.97 -1.55 -4.20
CA THR A 39 2.65 -1.32 -3.65
C THR A 39 2.68 -0.47 -2.37
N HIS A 40 1.54 0.09 -1.94
CA HIS A 40 1.44 0.79 -0.65
C HIS A 40 1.87 -0.07 0.54
N THR A 41 1.64 -1.38 0.47
CA THR A 41 1.99 -2.30 1.56
C THR A 41 3.51 -2.42 1.66
N GLU A 42 4.21 -2.55 0.53
CA GLU A 42 5.67 -2.57 0.47
C GLU A 42 6.28 -1.20 0.84
N ILE A 43 5.65 -0.09 0.41
CA ILE A 43 6.07 1.26 0.82
C ILE A 43 5.96 1.41 2.34
N THR A 44 4.84 0.97 2.91
CA THR A 44 4.57 1.00 4.35
C THR A 44 5.58 0.15 5.12
N GLN A 45 5.83 -1.07 4.65
CA GLN A 45 6.76 -1.99 5.30
C GLN A 45 8.20 -1.47 5.20
N ALA A 46 8.64 -0.97 4.04
CA ALA A 46 9.98 -0.40 3.85
C ALA A 46 10.21 0.83 4.75
N GLY A 47 9.27 1.77 4.77
CA GLY A 47 9.34 2.95 5.64
C GLY A 47 9.35 2.57 7.12
N PHE A 48 8.59 1.55 7.52
CA PHE A 48 8.58 1.05 8.89
C PHE A 48 9.89 0.36 9.28
N ILE A 49 10.46 -0.51 8.42
CA ILE A 49 11.74 -1.19 8.68
C ILE A 49 12.85 -0.15 8.93
N ARG A 50 12.91 0.91 8.13
CA ARG A 50 13.90 1.99 8.29
C ARG A 50 13.71 2.76 9.60
N CYS A 51 12.46 3.01 10.01
CA CYS A 51 12.18 3.58 11.33
C CYS A 51 12.56 2.62 12.48
N LEU A 52 12.25 1.33 12.35
CA LEU A 52 12.53 0.30 13.34
C LEU A 52 14.03 0.13 13.56
N ALA A 53 14.83 0.21 12.49
CA ALA A 53 16.28 0.19 12.58
C ALA A 53 16.81 1.35 13.43
N ARG A 54 16.32 2.58 13.24
CA ARG A 54 16.68 3.70 14.12
C ARG A 54 16.22 3.47 15.55
N PHE A 55 15.00 2.96 15.74
CA PHE A 55 14.48 2.62 17.07
C PHE A 55 15.41 1.66 17.82
N PHE A 56 15.78 0.54 17.22
CA PHE A 56 16.69 -0.42 17.87
C PHE A 56 18.11 0.11 18.02
N TYR A 57 18.59 0.90 17.05
CA TYR A 57 19.89 1.53 17.17
C TYR A 57 19.97 2.42 18.41
N ASP A 58 19.02 3.33 18.58
CA ASP A 58 19.00 4.29 19.67
C ASP A 58 18.74 3.63 21.03
N THR A 59 17.79 2.68 21.09
CA THR A 59 17.29 2.13 22.36
C THR A 59 18.06 0.92 22.86
N ARG A 60 18.79 0.20 21.99
CA ARG A 60 19.45 -1.06 22.33
C ARG A 60 20.90 -1.12 21.87
N ILE A 61 21.16 -0.93 20.59
CA ILE A 61 22.48 -1.20 20.00
C ILE A 61 23.51 -0.18 20.49
N LYS A 62 23.25 1.12 20.36
CA LYS A 62 24.18 2.17 20.80
C LYS A 62 24.51 2.08 22.30
N PRO A 63 23.53 1.90 23.22
CA PRO A 63 23.83 1.64 24.63
C PRO A 63 24.69 0.39 24.86
N ASN A 64 24.39 -0.72 24.19
CA ASN A 64 25.16 -1.97 24.33
C ASN A 64 26.57 -1.86 23.73
N ASN A 65 26.75 -1.06 22.69
CA ASN A 65 28.05 -0.84 22.08
C ASN A 65 29.02 -0.15 23.05
N ASN A 66 28.51 0.76 23.88
CA ASN A 66 29.29 1.38 24.95
C ASN A 66 29.70 0.39 26.05
N ASN A 67 29.10 -0.82 26.07
CA ASN A 67 29.35 -1.88 27.05
C ASN A 67 30.13 -3.07 26.48
N GLY A 68 30.75 -2.94 25.29
CA GLY A 68 31.68 -3.94 24.74
C GLY A 68 31.14 -4.80 23.59
N ASN A 69 29.89 -4.63 23.16
CA ASN A 69 29.43 -5.13 21.85
C ASN A 69 29.91 -4.18 20.74
N THR A 70 30.19 -4.67 19.54
CA THR A 70 30.69 -3.80 18.45
C THR A 70 29.89 -4.01 17.17
N VAL A 71 28.64 -3.52 17.16
CA VAL A 71 27.92 -3.34 15.89
C VAL A 71 28.52 -2.11 15.19
N ASN A 72 29.10 -2.29 14.01
CA ASN A 72 29.63 -1.18 13.22
C ASN A 72 28.49 -0.29 12.73
N GLU A 73 28.46 0.96 13.17
CA GLU A 73 27.38 1.92 12.85
C GLU A 73 27.23 2.16 11.35
N LYS A 74 28.36 2.33 10.65
CA LYS A 74 28.35 2.55 9.19
C LYS A 74 27.80 1.34 8.45
N GLU A 75 28.20 0.13 8.84
CA GLU A 75 27.67 -1.09 8.25
C GLU A 75 26.18 -1.25 8.56
N TYR A 76 25.77 -0.97 9.80
CA TYR A 76 24.38 -1.06 10.24
C TYR A 76 23.45 -0.22 9.36
N PHE A 77 23.81 1.03 9.08
CA PHE A 77 22.97 1.92 8.28
C PHE A 77 23.08 1.72 6.76
N THR A 78 24.05 0.93 6.29
CA THR A 78 24.25 0.68 4.85
C THR A 78 23.82 -0.71 4.39
N LYS A 79 23.68 -1.68 5.30
CA LYS A 79 23.22 -3.03 4.98
C LYS A 79 21.69 -3.08 4.89
N GLU A 80 21.17 -3.93 4.00
CA GLU A 80 19.74 -4.27 3.98
C GLU A 80 19.40 -5.13 5.20
N HIS A 81 18.29 -4.83 5.88
CA HIS A 81 17.81 -5.65 7.00
C HIS A 81 16.35 -6.02 6.82
N THR A 82 16.00 -7.26 7.14
CA THR A 82 14.63 -7.66 7.46
C THR A 82 14.29 -7.27 8.91
N ILE A 83 13.01 -7.38 9.29
CA ILE A 83 12.61 -7.21 10.70
C ILE A 83 13.36 -8.20 11.61
N ASP A 84 13.53 -9.45 11.19
CA ASP A 84 14.19 -10.46 12.00
C ASP A 84 15.69 -10.21 12.17
N ASP A 85 16.36 -9.71 11.12
CA ASP A 85 17.75 -9.25 11.22
C ASP A 85 17.88 -8.13 12.26
N LEU A 86 16.94 -7.18 12.27
CA LEU A 86 16.93 -6.08 13.24
C LEU A 86 16.73 -6.59 14.68
N TYR A 87 15.81 -7.52 14.92
CA TYR A 87 15.66 -8.16 16.23
C TYR A 87 16.93 -8.91 16.65
N LYS A 88 17.55 -9.66 15.72
CA LYS A 88 18.77 -10.41 16.01
C LYS A 88 19.94 -9.49 16.37
N LEU A 89 20.07 -8.34 15.70
CA LEU A 89 21.08 -7.32 16.02
C LEU A 89 20.80 -6.60 17.35
N ALA A 90 19.53 -6.34 17.66
CA ALA A 90 19.13 -5.68 18.91
C ALA A 90 19.24 -6.62 20.14
N TYR A 91 19.02 -7.93 19.93
CA TYR A 91 19.00 -8.98 20.95
C TYR A 91 19.92 -10.15 20.53
N PRO A 92 21.26 -9.96 20.57
CA PRO A 92 22.21 -10.98 20.13
C PRO A 92 22.08 -12.31 20.87
N GLU A 93 21.59 -12.28 22.11
CA GLU A 93 21.33 -13.44 22.96
C GLU A 93 20.14 -14.31 22.52
N TYR A 94 19.26 -13.80 21.66
CA TYR A 94 18.12 -14.58 21.16
C TYR A 94 18.59 -15.64 20.16
N SER A 95 18.13 -16.88 20.34
CA SER A 95 18.15 -17.91 19.30
C SER A 95 17.25 -17.51 18.13
N GLN A 96 17.40 -18.18 16.98
CA GLN A 96 16.55 -17.94 15.80
C GLN A 96 15.05 -18.11 16.12
N ALA A 97 14.70 -19.16 16.87
CA ALA A 97 13.32 -19.40 17.29
C ALA A 97 12.78 -18.30 18.22
N GLN A 98 13.64 -17.69 19.05
CA GLN A 98 13.27 -16.55 19.88
C GLN A 98 13.05 -15.29 19.03
N VAL A 99 13.91 -15.02 18.03
CA VAL A 99 13.71 -13.91 17.09
C VAL A 99 12.37 -14.03 16.37
N GLU A 100 12.04 -15.21 15.85
CA GLU A 100 10.75 -15.47 15.19
C GLU A 100 9.57 -15.28 16.15
N LEU A 101 9.68 -15.76 17.38
CA LEU A 101 8.62 -15.66 18.39
C LEU A 101 8.40 -14.20 18.86
N TYR A 102 9.47 -13.46 19.14
CA TYR A 102 9.39 -12.10 19.69
C TYR A 102 9.15 -11.02 18.63
N SER A 103 9.45 -11.27 17.35
CA SER A 103 9.06 -10.36 16.26
C SER A 103 7.59 -10.51 15.85
N LEU A 104 6.94 -11.63 16.18
CA LEU A 104 5.63 -11.99 15.66
C LEU A 104 4.51 -10.99 16.01
N PRO A 105 4.39 -10.47 17.24
CA PRO A 105 3.38 -9.46 17.57
C PRO A 105 3.50 -8.21 16.71
N LEU A 106 4.72 -7.70 16.51
CA LEU A 106 4.98 -6.55 15.65
C LEU A 106 4.56 -6.81 14.22
N LYS A 107 4.90 -7.98 13.67
CA LYS A 107 4.53 -8.36 12.29
C LYS A 107 3.02 -8.35 12.10
N PHE A 108 2.25 -8.83 13.09
CA PHE A 108 0.78 -8.77 13.05
C PHE A 108 0.24 -7.33 13.10
N ILE A 109 0.85 -6.46 13.91
CA ILE A 109 0.44 -5.05 13.94
C ILE A 109 0.73 -4.37 12.60
N LEU A 110 1.91 -4.61 12.03
CA LEU A 110 2.27 -4.04 10.73
C LEU A 110 1.35 -4.56 9.62
N ASP A 111 1.00 -5.85 9.63
CA ASP A 111 0.04 -6.44 8.70
C ASP A 111 -1.35 -5.78 8.77
N LEU A 112 -1.82 -5.45 9.98
CA LEU A 112 -3.05 -4.69 10.18
C LEU A 112 -2.94 -3.28 9.58
N VAL A 113 -1.84 -2.57 9.85
CA VAL A 113 -1.61 -1.21 9.30
C VAL A 113 -1.59 -1.24 7.78
N MET A 114 -0.90 -2.23 7.17
CA MET A 114 -0.88 -2.41 5.72
C MET A 114 -2.25 -2.80 5.16
N THR A 115 -3.02 -3.60 5.89
CA THR A 115 -4.40 -3.94 5.51
C THR A 115 -5.28 -2.70 5.45
N GLU A 116 -5.20 -1.84 6.46
CA GLU A 116 -6.02 -0.62 6.55
C GLU A 116 -5.54 0.47 5.60
N ASN A 117 -4.26 0.43 5.19
CA ASN A 117 -3.76 1.21 4.07
C ASN A 117 -4.43 0.73 2.77
N ALA A 118 -4.28 -0.56 2.43
CA ALA A 118 -4.86 -1.11 1.20
C ALA A 118 -6.39 -0.96 1.12
N LEU A 119 -7.09 -1.05 2.26
CA LEU A 119 -8.55 -0.90 2.33
C LEU A 119 -9.06 0.46 1.88
N VAL A 120 -8.23 1.51 1.84
CA VAL A 120 -8.67 2.83 1.39
C VAL A 120 -9.16 2.80 -0.06
N ASP A 121 -8.56 1.97 -0.92
CA ASP A 121 -8.97 1.74 -2.32
C ASP A 121 -10.23 0.88 -2.48
N PHE A 122 -10.67 0.21 -1.42
CA PHE A 122 -11.78 -0.75 -1.48
C PHE A 122 -13.01 -0.30 -0.70
N ASP A 123 -12.80 0.40 0.42
CA ASP A 123 -13.88 0.83 1.29
C ASP A 123 -14.78 1.82 0.54
N SER A 124 -16.08 1.54 0.58
CA SER A 124 -17.09 2.30 -0.15
C SER A 124 -17.10 3.81 0.15
N LYS A 125 -16.61 4.22 1.32
CA LYS A 125 -16.56 5.60 1.77
C LYS A 125 -15.27 6.31 1.38
N THR A 126 -14.19 5.56 1.06
CA THR A 126 -12.88 6.17 0.78
C THR A 126 -12.38 5.96 -0.64
N LYS A 127 -12.71 4.84 -1.30
CA LYS A 127 -12.20 4.47 -2.64
C LYS A 127 -12.44 5.48 -3.78
N LYS A 128 -13.32 6.43 -3.52
CA LYS A 128 -13.76 7.49 -4.43
C LYS A 128 -13.81 8.84 -3.72
N LEU A 129 -13.24 8.94 -2.53
CA LEU A 129 -13.16 10.18 -1.77
C LEU A 129 -11.91 10.94 -2.21
N SER A 130 -12.09 12.10 -2.83
CA SER A 130 -10.98 12.89 -3.37
C SER A 130 -9.89 13.18 -2.32
N ALA A 131 -10.31 13.50 -1.09
CA ALA A 131 -9.41 13.76 0.03
C ALA A 131 -8.63 12.52 0.52
N ALA A 132 -9.08 11.31 0.23
CA ALA A 132 -8.36 10.09 0.60
C ALA A 132 -7.17 9.80 -0.32
N HIS A 133 -7.21 10.31 -1.56
CA HIS A 133 -6.26 10.02 -2.63
C HIS A 133 -5.54 11.26 -3.19
N PHE A 134 -5.77 12.44 -2.60
CA PHE A 134 -5.29 13.72 -3.14
C PHE A 134 -5.79 14.03 -4.57
N ASP A 135 -6.84 13.38 -5.02
CA ASP A 135 -7.45 13.61 -6.34
C ASP A 135 -8.17 14.97 -6.39
N SER A 136 -8.46 15.43 -7.61
CA SER A 136 -9.25 16.66 -7.87
C SER A 136 -8.73 17.92 -7.20
N GLU A 137 -7.41 18.01 -7.05
CA GLU A 137 -6.73 19.11 -6.38
C GLU A 137 -7.17 19.30 -4.92
N ALA A 138 -7.71 18.26 -4.28
CA ALA A 138 -8.18 18.25 -2.89
C ALA A 138 -7.04 18.26 -1.85
N PHE A 139 -5.98 19.04 -2.07
CA PHE A 139 -4.75 19.05 -1.26
C PHE A 139 -4.97 19.50 0.19
N ILE A 140 -5.73 20.58 0.39
CA ILE A 140 -6.04 21.06 1.75
C ILE A 140 -6.86 20.02 2.50
N ASN A 141 -7.84 19.44 1.82
CA ASN A 141 -8.76 18.44 2.33
C ASN A 141 -8.05 17.12 2.68
N GLY A 142 -7.18 16.62 1.79
CA GLY A 142 -6.35 15.45 2.04
C GLY A 142 -5.35 15.67 3.17
N SER A 143 -4.71 16.84 3.24
CA SER A 143 -3.80 17.14 4.35
C SER A 143 -4.55 17.25 5.69
N ARG A 144 -5.72 17.88 5.70
CA ARG A 144 -6.60 17.92 6.90
C ARG A 144 -7.02 16.52 7.33
N ARG A 145 -7.31 15.62 6.38
CA ARG A 145 -7.58 14.21 6.67
C ARG A 145 -6.40 13.53 7.37
N ILE A 146 -5.18 13.70 6.85
CA ILE A 146 -3.96 13.18 7.48
C ILE A 146 -3.81 13.71 8.91
N LEU A 147 -3.97 15.03 9.12
CA LEU A 147 -3.86 15.64 10.44
C LEU A 147 -4.87 15.09 11.44
N ARG A 148 -6.14 14.92 11.01
CA ARG A 148 -7.20 14.34 11.85
C ARG A 148 -6.89 12.89 12.25
N LEU A 149 -6.45 12.07 11.29
CA LEU A 149 -6.06 10.69 11.57
C LEU A 149 -4.83 10.63 12.49
N ARG A 150 -3.82 11.48 12.29
CA ARG A 150 -2.64 11.57 13.18
C ARG A 150 -3.06 11.91 14.61
N GLN A 151 -4.02 12.82 14.78
CA GLN A 151 -4.53 13.17 16.09
C GLN A 151 -5.17 11.98 16.81
N ILE A 152 -5.92 11.13 16.10
CA ILE A 152 -6.48 9.88 16.65
C ILE A 152 -5.34 8.96 17.09
N VAL A 153 -4.36 8.71 16.21
CA VAL A 153 -3.19 7.86 16.52
C VAL A 153 -2.49 8.33 17.79
N VAL A 154 -2.19 9.63 17.89
CA VAL A 154 -1.46 10.21 19.02
C VAL A 154 -2.27 10.16 20.31
N ASN A 155 -3.54 10.58 20.27
CA ASN A 155 -4.39 10.60 21.47
C ASN A 155 -4.64 9.20 22.02
N ASP A 156 -4.95 8.25 21.14
CA ASP A 156 -5.26 6.89 21.54
C ASP A 156 -4.03 6.20 22.13
N THR A 157 -2.88 6.41 21.51
CA THR A 157 -1.62 5.82 21.98
C THR A 157 -1.15 6.43 23.31
N ARG A 158 -1.40 7.71 23.56
CA ARG A 158 -1.07 8.34 24.86
C ARG A 158 -2.04 7.98 25.97
N THR A 159 -3.23 7.48 25.64
CA THR A 159 -4.22 7.10 26.65
C THR A 159 -3.85 5.75 27.28
N THR A 160 -3.48 5.79 28.56
CA THR A 160 -3.09 4.60 29.35
C THR A 160 -4.20 3.55 29.32
N GLY A 161 -3.83 2.30 29.06
CA GLY A 161 -4.78 1.16 29.05
C GLY A 161 -5.76 1.12 27.88
N LYS A 162 -5.77 2.13 26.99
CA LYS A 162 -6.63 2.13 25.80
C LYS A 162 -6.28 0.97 24.84
N ASP A 163 -7.29 0.43 24.18
CA ASP A 163 -7.06 -0.39 23.00
C ASP A 163 -6.56 0.46 21.83
N LEU A 164 -5.55 -0.03 21.11
CA LEU A 164 -4.90 0.70 20.02
C LEU A 164 -5.38 0.25 18.64
N THR A 165 -6.48 -0.51 18.56
CA THR A 165 -7.10 -0.90 17.29
C THR A 165 -7.41 0.31 16.42
N ASP A 166 -8.18 1.28 16.93
CA ASP A 166 -8.53 2.50 16.18
C ASP A 166 -7.30 3.31 15.77
N ALA A 167 -6.28 3.36 16.63
CA ALA A 167 -5.00 4.01 16.34
C ALA A 167 -4.29 3.33 15.16
N ARG A 168 -4.21 1.99 15.15
CA ARG A 168 -3.54 1.22 14.08
C ARG A 168 -4.32 1.29 12.76
N GLN A 169 -5.64 1.28 12.80
CA GLN A 169 -6.47 1.45 11.60
C GLN A 169 -6.34 2.87 11.03
N SER A 170 -6.39 3.88 11.89
CA SER A 170 -6.21 5.28 11.49
C SER A 170 -4.82 5.53 10.90
N LEU A 171 -3.80 4.88 11.45
CA LEU A 171 -2.44 4.91 10.93
C LEU A 171 -2.35 4.36 9.50
N GLY A 172 -2.94 3.18 9.23
CA GLY A 172 -2.95 2.61 7.87
C GLY A 172 -3.62 3.54 6.85
N ARG A 173 -4.81 4.05 7.19
CA ARG A 173 -5.56 4.98 6.34
C ARG A 173 -4.85 6.31 6.10
N LEU A 174 -4.10 6.77 7.10
CA LEU A 174 -3.28 7.98 6.99
C LEU A 174 -2.14 7.76 5.99
N LEU A 175 -1.42 6.65 6.15
CA LEU A 175 -0.27 6.32 5.32
C LEU A 175 -0.66 6.18 3.85
N HIS A 176 -1.83 5.62 3.56
CA HIS A 176 -2.36 5.56 2.20
C HIS A 176 -2.47 6.96 1.58
N THR A 177 -3.20 7.87 2.22
CA THR A 177 -3.36 9.25 1.72
C THR A 177 -2.00 9.96 1.58
N LEU A 178 -1.08 9.78 2.54
CA LEU A 178 0.28 10.33 2.46
C LEU A 178 1.05 9.84 1.22
N GLN A 179 0.91 8.56 0.88
CA GLN A 179 1.63 7.90 -0.21
C GLN A 179 1.05 8.33 -1.57
N ASP A 180 -0.28 8.41 -1.70
CA ASP A 180 -0.98 8.83 -2.93
C ASP A 180 -0.60 10.23 -3.39
N PHE A 181 -0.21 11.13 -2.47
CA PHE A 181 0.30 12.45 -2.85
C PHE A 181 1.39 12.35 -3.93
N TYR A 182 2.31 11.39 -3.81
CA TYR A 182 3.45 11.28 -4.73
C TYR A 182 3.10 10.62 -6.05
N SER A 183 2.06 9.77 -6.09
CA SER A 183 1.61 9.14 -7.33
C SER A 183 0.55 9.95 -8.07
N HIS A 184 -0.31 10.70 -7.38
CA HIS A 184 -1.47 11.38 -7.97
C HIS A 184 -1.26 12.89 -8.23
N SER A 185 -0.20 13.49 -7.69
CA SER A 185 0.13 14.91 -7.92
C SER A 185 1.20 15.12 -9.00
N ASN A 186 1.50 16.38 -9.33
CA ASN A 186 2.63 16.79 -10.16
C ASN A 186 3.94 17.00 -9.40
N TRP A 187 4.07 16.52 -8.15
CA TRP A 187 5.22 16.81 -7.29
C TRP A 187 6.57 16.52 -7.97
N ILE A 188 6.68 15.37 -8.63
CA ILE A 188 7.91 14.94 -9.32
C ILE A 188 8.12 15.76 -10.59
N GLU A 189 7.06 16.05 -11.34
CA GLU A 189 7.08 16.84 -12.57
C GLU A 189 7.45 18.30 -12.33
N MET A 190 7.24 18.82 -11.12
CA MET A 190 7.78 20.11 -10.67
C MET A 190 9.29 20.09 -10.43
N GLY A 191 9.97 18.95 -10.63
CA GLY A 191 11.39 18.75 -10.37
C GLY A 191 11.72 18.50 -8.90
N LYS A 192 10.74 18.11 -8.07
CA LYS A 192 11.01 17.82 -6.65
C LYS A 192 11.62 16.45 -6.49
N THR A 193 12.80 16.42 -5.87
CA THR A 193 13.53 15.19 -5.54
C THR A 193 13.52 14.85 -4.05
N ASN A 194 12.85 15.67 -3.23
CA ASN A 194 12.70 15.48 -1.79
C ASN A 194 11.22 15.43 -1.40
N ILE A 195 10.95 14.88 -0.23
CA ILE A 195 9.59 14.79 0.32
C ILE A 195 9.01 16.17 0.62
N ASN A 196 7.69 16.30 0.57
CA ASN A 196 7.00 17.48 1.07
C ASN A 196 6.86 17.39 2.60
N THR A 197 7.75 18.05 3.33
CA THR A 197 7.77 18.04 4.80
C THR A 197 6.56 18.71 5.45
N LEU A 198 5.72 19.41 4.68
CA LEU A 198 4.49 20.01 5.19
C LEU A 198 3.38 18.97 5.38
N ILE A 199 3.40 17.86 4.63
CA ILE A 199 2.35 16.84 4.73
C ILE A 199 2.40 16.17 6.10
N GLY A 200 1.25 16.11 6.75
CA GLY A 200 1.12 15.62 8.12
C GLY A 200 1.47 16.65 9.19
N ASN A 201 1.94 17.83 8.83
CA ASN A 201 2.26 18.92 9.77
C ASN A 201 1.41 20.19 9.54
N ASN A 202 0.92 20.44 8.32
CA ASN A 202 0.15 21.64 7.96
C ASN A 202 -1.01 21.31 7.03
N GLU A 203 -2.15 22.01 7.13
CA GLU A 203 -3.24 21.86 6.16
C GLU A 203 -2.84 22.38 4.76
N ASN A 204 -2.13 23.51 4.71
CA ASN A 204 -1.57 24.03 3.46
C ASN A 204 -0.21 23.38 3.21
N ILE A 205 -0.14 22.58 2.13
CA ILE A 205 1.04 21.81 1.74
C ILE A 205 1.69 22.34 0.45
N GLY A 206 1.24 23.50 -0.04
CA GLY A 206 1.73 24.13 -1.26
C GLY A 206 0.64 24.93 -1.96
N SER A 207 1.05 25.84 -2.85
CA SER A 207 0.12 26.58 -3.69
C SER A 207 -0.53 25.64 -4.70
N VAL A 208 -1.87 25.65 -4.78
CA VAL A 208 -2.65 24.80 -5.67
C VAL A 208 -3.08 25.60 -6.90
N ALA A 209 -3.11 24.96 -8.08
CA ALA A 209 -3.66 25.58 -9.27
C ALA A 209 -5.12 26.02 -9.06
N GLY A 210 -5.50 27.16 -9.64
CA GLY A 210 -6.87 27.67 -9.48
C GLY A 210 -7.91 26.77 -10.17
N PRO A 211 -9.19 26.80 -9.76
CA PRO A 211 -10.24 25.94 -10.32
C PRO A 211 -10.47 26.15 -11.82
N ASN A 212 -10.23 27.36 -12.32
CA ASN A 212 -10.33 27.74 -13.74
C ASN A 212 -8.97 27.81 -14.45
N GLN A 213 -7.91 27.32 -13.82
CA GLN A 213 -6.56 27.31 -14.39
C GLN A 213 -6.30 25.97 -15.05
N ALA A 214 -5.98 25.99 -16.34
CA ALA A 214 -5.54 24.81 -17.08
C ALA A 214 -4.28 24.21 -16.46
N THR A 215 -4.25 22.89 -16.33
CA THR A 215 -3.10 22.18 -15.74
C THR A 215 -2.52 21.09 -16.61
N CYS A 216 -3.30 20.53 -17.53
CA CYS A 216 -2.86 19.52 -18.50
C CYS A 216 -3.23 19.93 -19.92
N SER A 217 -2.69 19.22 -20.92
CA SER A 217 -3.01 19.41 -22.33
C SER A 217 -3.18 18.07 -23.04
N ASN A 218 -3.92 18.06 -24.15
CA ASN A 218 -4.04 16.88 -25.01
C ASN A 218 -2.71 16.51 -25.69
N ASN A 219 -1.91 17.52 -26.04
CA ASN A 219 -0.75 17.35 -26.92
C ASN A 219 0.42 16.61 -26.25
N GLY A 220 0.44 16.52 -24.92
CA GLY A 220 1.47 15.78 -24.18
C GLY A 220 1.15 14.31 -23.93
N CYS A 221 0.08 13.77 -24.54
CA CYS A 221 -0.31 12.37 -24.41
C CYS A 221 -0.42 11.68 -25.77
N THR A 222 0.14 10.47 -25.86
CA THR A 222 -0.04 9.56 -27.00
C THR A 222 -1.09 8.51 -26.66
N ARG A 223 -2.18 8.44 -27.44
CA ARG A 223 -3.20 7.39 -27.30
C ARG A 223 -2.68 6.08 -27.89
N ILE A 224 -2.79 5.01 -27.10
CA ILE A 224 -2.42 3.66 -27.50
C ILE A 224 -3.66 2.77 -27.43
N GLU A 225 -3.88 1.98 -28.48
CA GLU A 225 -4.98 1.02 -28.57
C GLU A 225 -4.40 -0.38 -28.72
N LYS A 226 -4.75 -1.29 -27.80
CA LYS A 226 -4.23 -2.65 -27.78
C LYS A 226 -5.39 -3.64 -27.68
N GLN A 227 -5.38 -4.64 -28.57
CA GLN A 227 -6.30 -5.77 -28.42
C GLN A 227 -5.96 -6.57 -27.16
N CYS A 228 -6.99 -6.89 -26.39
CA CYS A 228 -6.85 -7.61 -25.14
C CYS A 228 -6.45 -9.07 -25.39
N SER A 229 -5.58 -9.60 -24.53
CA SER A 229 -5.48 -11.04 -24.35
C SER A 229 -6.76 -11.61 -23.71
N LEU A 230 -6.93 -12.94 -23.72
CA LEU A 230 -8.08 -13.60 -23.08
C LEU A 230 -8.19 -13.24 -21.59
N TRP A 231 -7.06 -13.13 -20.90
CA TRP A 231 -7.03 -12.75 -19.48
C TRP A 231 -7.42 -11.29 -19.25
N GLN A 232 -6.98 -10.39 -20.14
CA GLN A 232 -7.36 -8.98 -20.08
C GLN A 232 -8.85 -8.77 -20.39
N LEU A 233 -9.43 -9.55 -21.32
CA LEU A 233 -10.86 -9.59 -21.58
C LEU A 233 -11.67 -9.95 -20.33
N ILE A 234 -11.23 -10.99 -19.60
CA ILE A 234 -11.89 -11.43 -18.37
C ILE A 234 -11.81 -10.36 -17.27
N THR A 235 -10.65 -9.71 -17.17
CA THR A 235 -10.36 -8.79 -16.06
C THR A 235 -10.96 -7.40 -16.26
N PHE A 236 -10.69 -6.76 -17.40
CA PHE A 236 -11.10 -5.38 -17.63
C PHE A 236 -12.49 -5.28 -18.27
N ARG A 237 -12.93 -6.32 -18.99
CA ARG A 237 -14.21 -6.38 -19.74
C ARG A 237 -14.46 -5.19 -20.70
N LYS A 238 -13.45 -4.35 -20.94
CA LYS A 238 -13.41 -3.24 -21.89
C LYS A 238 -12.28 -3.53 -22.88
N CYS A 239 -12.63 -3.81 -24.13
CA CYS A 239 -11.67 -4.11 -25.19
C CYS A 239 -12.12 -3.45 -26.51
N PRO A 240 -11.20 -2.93 -27.34
CA PRO A 240 -9.75 -2.87 -27.12
C PRO A 240 -9.38 -2.01 -25.90
N LEU A 241 -8.23 -2.30 -25.27
CA LEU A 241 -7.71 -1.46 -24.20
C LEU A 241 -7.26 -0.14 -24.83
N ILE A 242 -7.72 0.97 -24.25
CA ILE A 242 -7.32 2.31 -24.63
C ILE A 242 -6.60 2.90 -23.42
N TYR A 243 -5.32 3.22 -23.59
CA TYR A 243 -4.49 3.84 -22.56
C TYR A 243 -3.58 4.90 -23.19
N TYR A 244 -2.85 5.61 -22.35
CA TYR A 244 -2.11 6.81 -22.77
C TYR A 244 -0.70 6.81 -22.20
N ASP A 245 0.26 7.26 -23.00
CA ASP A 245 1.61 7.62 -22.55
C ASP A 245 1.70 9.15 -22.48
N CYS A 246 1.87 9.69 -21.27
CA CYS A 246 1.63 11.11 -20.97
C CYS A 246 2.83 11.83 -20.36
N GLN A 247 4.06 11.57 -20.81
CA GLN A 247 5.27 12.11 -20.18
C GLN A 247 5.34 13.64 -20.05
N ASN A 248 4.61 14.40 -20.88
CA ASN A 248 4.70 15.86 -20.93
C ASN A 248 3.34 16.55 -21.08
N ASN A 249 2.27 15.97 -20.49
CA ASN A 249 0.93 16.55 -20.59
C ASN A 249 0.68 17.71 -19.63
N ILE A 250 1.37 17.76 -18.48
CA ILE A 250 1.26 18.85 -17.51
C ILE A 250 1.87 20.12 -18.11
N LEU A 251 1.14 21.24 -18.04
CA LEU A 251 1.57 22.50 -18.62
C LEU A 251 2.83 23.02 -17.90
N SER A 252 3.86 23.37 -18.67
CA SER A 252 5.14 23.85 -18.13
C SER A 252 5.00 25.05 -17.18
N GLN A 253 4.02 25.93 -17.42
CA GLN A 253 3.71 27.05 -16.54
C GLN A 253 3.31 26.61 -15.12
N ILE A 254 2.57 25.51 -14.98
CA ILE A 254 2.16 24.97 -13.66
C ILE A 254 3.40 24.51 -12.90
N ASN A 255 4.29 23.78 -13.57
CA ASN A 255 5.52 23.30 -12.97
C ASN A 255 6.48 24.46 -12.65
N ASN A 256 6.63 25.44 -13.55
CA ASN A 256 7.50 26.60 -13.35
C ASN A 256 7.00 27.51 -12.20
N GLN A 257 5.68 27.65 -12.05
CA GLN A 257 5.06 28.39 -10.95
C GLN A 257 4.99 27.60 -9.65
N GLN A 258 5.40 26.32 -9.66
CA GLN A 258 5.38 25.43 -8.50
C GLN A 258 3.97 25.27 -7.92
N LEU A 259 2.98 25.20 -8.80
CA LEU A 259 1.58 24.97 -8.44
C LEU A 259 1.27 23.48 -8.43
N LEU A 260 0.64 23.03 -7.34
CA LEU A 260 0.13 21.68 -7.20
C LEU A 260 -1.11 21.47 -8.09
N THR A 261 -1.11 20.38 -8.84
CA THR A 261 -2.28 19.82 -9.53
C THR A 261 -2.31 18.31 -9.28
N SER A 262 -3.50 17.71 -9.35
CA SER A 262 -3.67 16.26 -9.32
C SER A 262 -4.75 15.80 -10.30
N GLY A 263 -4.91 14.49 -10.43
CA GLY A 263 -5.85 13.90 -11.35
C GLY A 263 -7.30 13.95 -10.85
N TYR A 264 -8.25 14.22 -11.74
CA TYR A 264 -9.66 13.99 -11.49
C TYR A 264 -10.01 12.55 -11.88
N LEU A 265 -10.61 11.78 -10.97
CA LEU A 265 -11.03 10.40 -11.19
C LEU A 265 -12.54 10.31 -11.48
N PHE A 266 -12.94 9.43 -12.39
CA PHE A 266 -14.36 9.18 -12.65
C PHE A 266 -15.13 8.70 -11.41
N ASN A 267 -16.34 9.27 -11.20
CA ASN A 267 -17.28 8.96 -10.12
C ASN A 267 -16.74 9.18 -8.68
N GLN A 268 -15.84 10.14 -8.51
CA GLN A 268 -15.36 10.55 -7.19
C GLN A 268 -16.29 11.59 -6.52
N PHE A 269 -16.11 11.78 -5.22
CA PHE A 269 -16.85 12.72 -4.39
C PHE A 269 -15.95 13.45 -3.38
N ASN A 270 -16.47 14.53 -2.81
CA ASN A 270 -15.84 15.24 -1.68
C ASN A 270 -16.37 14.73 -0.34
N GLU A 271 -15.89 15.28 0.78
CA GLU A 271 -16.29 14.87 2.14
C GLU A 271 -17.77 15.07 2.46
N ASN A 272 -18.49 15.87 1.68
CA ASN A 272 -19.92 16.11 1.81
C ASN A 272 -20.76 15.15 0.94
N ASN A 273 -20.13 14.13 0.34
CA ASN A 273 -20.73 13.23 -0.65
C ASN A 273 -21.23 13.95 -1.91
N GLU A 274 -20.66 15.11 -2.24
CA GLU A 274 -20.98 15.82 -3.47
C GLU A 274 -20.09 15.29 -4.60
N PRO A 275 -20.64 14.97 -5.78
CA PRO A 275 -19.85 14.51 -6.92
C PRO A 275 -18.82 15.55 -7.35
N VAL A 276 -17.58 15.13 -7.57
CA VAL A 276 -16.51 16.00 -8.09
C VAL A 276 -16.11 15.52 -9.47
N ASN A 277 -16.48 16.28 -10.50
CA ASN A 277 -16.18 15.94 -11.89
C ASN A 277 -15.01 16.77 -12.42
N LYS A 278 -14.27 16.20 -13.36
CA LYS A 278 -13.28 16.93 -14.16
C LYS A 278 -13.95 18.14 -14.83
N PRO A 279 -13.50 19.38 -14.57
CA PRO A 279 -14.09 20.57 -15.18
C PRO A 279 -14.00 20.53 -16.71
N THR A 280 -15.11 20.80 -17.38
CA THR A 280 -15.16 20.90 -18.84
C THR A 280 -14.54 22.22 -19.31
N ASN A 281 -13.84 22.19 -20.44
CA ASN A 281 -13.22 23.37 -21.07
C ASN A 281 -12.16 24.12 -20.24
N VAL A 282 -11.66 23.54 -19.14
CA VAL A 282 -10.55 24.12 -18.34
C VAL A 282 -9.21 23.44 -18.64
N GLU A 283 -9.22 22.22 -19.16
CA GLU A 283 -8.01 21.40 -19.37
C GLU A 283 -7.31 20.99 -18.05
N LYS A 284 -8.09 20.40 -17.13
CA LYS A 284 -7.54 19.76 -15.92
C LYS A 284 -7.01 18.36 -16.20
N CYS A 285 -6.07 17.88 -15.41
CA CYS A 285 -5.55 16.52 -15.53
C CYS A 285 -6.57 15.48 -15.09
N SER A 286 -6.69 14.38 -15.82
CA SER A 286 -7.35 13.17 -15.31
C SER A 286 -6.44 12.39 -14.37
N HIS A 287 -7.00 11.51 -13.55
CA HIS A 287 -6.21 10.51 -12.85
C HIS A 287 -5.52 9.58 -13.87
N GLY A 288 -6.31 8.99 -14.78
CA GLY A 288 -5.83 8.15 -15.87
C GLY A 288 -5.87 6.65 -15.58
N GLY A 289 -5.46 5.87 -16.57
CA GLY A 289 -5.51 4.40 -16.59
C GLY A 289 -6.78 3.86 -17.26
N VAL A 290 -6.76 2.59 -17.67
CA VAL A 290 -7.88 1.94 -18.41
C VAL A 290 -9.21 1.88 -17.64
N MET A 291 -9.18 2.09 -16.32
CA MET A 291 -10.38 2.08 -15.46
C MET A 291 -10.92 3.49 -15.14
N ASP A 292 -10.26 4.54 -15.60
CA ASP A 292 -10.70 5.93 -15.41
C ASP A 292 -11.32 6.49 -16.70
N ASP A 293 -12.64 6.51 -16.77
CA ASP A 293 -13.36 7.05 -17.94
C ASP A 293 -13.11 8.56 -18.13
N SER A 294 -12.61 9.27 -17.11
CA SER A 294 -12.23 10.68 -17.25
C SER A 294 -11.03 10.85 -18.20
N ALA A 295 -10.19 9.82 -18.38
CA ALA A 295 -9.00 9.84 -19.22
C ALA A 295 -9.28 10.12 -20.70
N HIS A 296 -10.53 9.93 -21.12
CA HIS A 296 -10.96 10.18 -22.50
C HIS A 296 -11.54 11.59 -22.72
N VAL A 297 -11.71 12.38 -21.66
CA VAL A 297 -12.17 13.77 -21.70
C VAL A 297 -10.99 14.70 -22.02
N PRO A 298 -11.17 15.82 -22.79
CA PRO A 298 -10.09 16.76 -23.13
C PRO A 298 -9.17 17.14 -21.97
N ALA A 299 -7.90 17.41 -22.29
CA ALA A 299 -6.76 17.06 -21.46
C ALA A 299 -6.71 15.55 -21.18
N ILE A 300 -6.66 14.77 -22.26
CA ILE A 300 -6.71 13.29 -22.27
C ILE A 300 -5.57 12.64 -21.49
N GLY A 301 -5.73 11.36 -21.19
CA GLY A 301 -4.75 10.57 -20.46
C GLY A 301 -4.88 10.74 -18.96
N GLY A 302 -3.83 11.23 -18.30
CA GLY A 302 -3.85 11.49 -16.87
C GLY A 302 -2.46 11.68 -16.31
N ILE A 303 -2.37 11.78 -14.98
CA ILE A 303 -1.13 12.12 -14.26
C ILE A 303 -0.63 11.01 -13.32
N ASN A 304 -1.42 9.96 -13.07
CA ASN A 304 -1.08 8.98 -12.04
C ASN A 304 0.18 8.17 -12.38
N LYS A 305 0.88 7.78 -11.31
CA LYS A 305 2.16 7.05 -11.31
C LYS A 305 2.05 5.75 -10.50
N ASP A 306 0.83 5.25 -10.34
CA ASP A 306 0.53 4.14 -9.43
C ASP A 306 1.36 2.93 -9.78
N SER A 307 1.46 2.59 -11.06
CA SER A 307 2.17 1.42 -11.55
C SER A 307 3.28 1.78 -12.53
N ASN A 308 4.21 0.84 -12.73
CA ASN A 308 5.21 0.92 -13.78
C ASN A 308 4.70 0.49 -15.17
N THR A 309 3.38 0.38 -15.38
CA THR A 309 2.78 0.01 -16.68
C THR A 309 1.86 1.11 -17.23
N LEU A 310 2.02 1.41 -18.52
CA LEU A 310 1.19 2.39 -19.25
C LEU A 310 -0.30 2.02 -19.28
N ILE A 311 -0.65 0.74 -19.08
CA ILE A 311 -2.06 0.31 -19.04
C ILE A 311 -2.79 0.95 -17.84
N LEU A 312 -2.12 1.07 -16.70
CA LEU A 312 -2.75 1.57 -15.47
C LEU A 312 -2.33 3.01 -15.17
N SER A 313 -1.15 3.43 -15.60
CA SER A 313 -0.55 4.70 -15.22
C SER A 313 0.01 5.45 -16.42
N PRO A 314 -0.58 6.59 -16.81
CA PRO A 314 -0.06 7.36 -17.95
C PRO A 314 1.34 7.94 -17.73
N HIS A 315 1.78 8.08 -16.47
CA HIS A 315 3.13 8.52 -16.08
C HIS A 315 3.93 7.34 -15.49
N SER A 316 3.78 6.14 -16.04
CA SER A 316 4.40 4.93 -15.49
C SER A 316 5.93 4.99 -15.38
N ASN A 317 6.58 5.82 -16.21
CA ASN A 317 8.02 6.08 -16.16
C ASN A 317 8.48 6.73 -14.84
N LEU A 318 7.58 7.42 -14.13
CA LEU A 318 7.87 8.09 -12.86
C LEU A 318 7.46 7.27 -11.62
N HIS A 319 6.93 6.05 -11.81
CA HIS A 319 6.48 5.18 -10.72
C HIS A 319 7.53 5.02 -9.62
N PHE A 320 8.76 4.69 -10.01
CA PHE A 320 9.84 4.45 -9.05
C PHE A 320 10.31 5.73 -8.33
N ASN A 321 10.19 6.91 -8.97
CA ASN A 321 10.43 8.19 -8.31
C ASN A 321 9.34 8.48 -7.27
N ALA A 322 8.09 8.16 -7.57
CA ALA A 322 6.98 8.29 -6.62
C ALA A 322 7.15 7.33 -5.43
N VAL A 323 7.56 6.10 -5.68
CA VAL A 323 7.85 5.09 -4.64
C VAL A 323 8.97 5.57 -3.71
N ASP A 324 10.09 6.07 -4.25
CA ASP A 324 11.21 6.55 -3.44
C ASP A 324 10.76 7.67 -2.47
N LEU A 325 10.04 8.67 -2.99
CA LEU A 325 9.50 9.75 -2.18
C LEU A 325 8.44 9.27 -1.18
N ALA A 326 7.57 8.35 -1.57
CA ALA A 326 6.53 7.80 -0.70
C ALA A 326 7.11 6.99 0.46
N VAL A 327 8.17 6.21 0.23
CA VAL A 327 8.89 5.50 1.30
C VAL A 327 9.61 6.48 2.22
N ASN A 328 10.32 7.46 1.67
CA ASN A 328 11.01 8.50 2.46
C ASN A 328 10.01 9.29 3.32
N ALA A 329 8.82 9.61 2.78
CA ALA A 329 7.78 10.32 3.50
C ALA A 329 7.14 9.44 4.59
N THR A 330 6.95 8.16 4.30
CA THR A 330 6.44 7.18 5.27
C THR A 330 7.42 6.96 6.43
N GLU A 331 8.71 6.84 6.14
CA GLU A 331 9.79 6.77 7.11
C GLU A 331 9.82 8.03 8.00
N GLU A 332 9.81 9.22 7.38
CA GLU A 332 9.81 10.49 8.10
C GLU A 332 8.57 10.63 8.98
N PHE A 333 7.40 10.20 8.49
CA PHE A 333 6.18 10.16 9.29
C PHE A 333 6.32 9.27 10.53
N PHE A 334 6.83 8.03 10.38
CA PHE A 334 7.07 7.16 11.55
C PHE A 334 8.09 7.74 12.52
N ASN A 335 9.18 8.34 12.02
CA ASN A 335 10.18 9.00 12.86
C ASN A 335 9.55 10.15 13.66
N ASN A 336 8.71 10.98 13.03
CA ASN A 336 8.04 12.09 13.69
C ASN A 336 6.95 11.61 14.65
N LEU A 337 6.21 10.55 14.30
CA LEU A 337 5.27 9.91 15.21
C LEU A 337 5.98 9.36 16.46
N ARG A 338 7.16 8.74 16.31
CA ARG A 338 8.00 8.30 17.43
C ARG A 338 8.41 9.48 18.30
N LYS A 339 8.86 10.60 17.72
CA LYS A 339 9.21 11.82 18.48
C LYS A 339 8.02 12.34 19.28
N ASP A 340 6.82 12.37 18.69
CA ASP A 340 5.62 12.84 19.38
C ASP A 340 5.20 11.90 20.53
N LEU A 341 5.27 10.59 20.30
CA LEU A 341 4.80 9.60 21.26
C LEU A 341 5.79 9.34 22.40
N GLY A 342 7.09 9.45 22.12
CA GLY A 342 8.16 8.88 22.93
C GLY A 342 8.31 7.37 22.71
N ASP A 343 9.47 6.83 23.07
CA ASP A 343 9.84 5.44 22.79
C ASP A 343 8.90 4.40 23.42
N GLU A 344 8.38 4.66 24.62
CA GLU A 344 7.48 3.73 25.32
C GLU A 344 6.13 3.58 24.59
N ASN A 345 5.52 4.70 24.22
CA ASN A 345 4.25 4.71 23.50
C ASN A 345 4.41 4.22 22.06
N PHE A 346 5.52 4.54 21.40
CA PHE A 346 5.84 4.00 20.08
C PHE A 346 6.01 2.47 20.15
N ASN A 347 6.73 1.97 21.16
CA ASN A 347 6.82 0.55 21.45
C ASN A 347 5.44 -0.07 21.68
N ARG A 348 4.55 0.58 22.43
CA ARG A 348 3.20 0.09 22.69
C ARG A 348 2.33 0.04 21.43
N LEU A 349 2.43 1.05 20.56
CA LEU A 349 1.68 1.12 19.30
C LEU A 349 1.96 -0.11 18.43
N PHE A 350 3.22 -0.48 18.27
CA PHE A 350 3.66 -1.58 17.40
C PHE A 350 3.95 -2.90 18.12
N ILE A 351 4.00 -2.91 19.45
CA ILE A 351 4.45 -4.05 20.26
C ILE A 351 5.86 -4.49 19.83
N ILE A 352 6.82 -3.55 19.82
CA ILE A 352 8.21 -3.79 19.38
C ILE A 352 8.95 -4.72 20.37
N ASN A 353 8.75 -4.51 21.66
CA ASN A 353 9.33 -5.29 22.74
C ASN A 353 8.18 -6.03 23.47
N PRO A 354 7.65 -7.12 22.90
CA PRO A 354 6.54 -7.85 23.51
C PRO A 354 6.94 -8.59 24.78
N THR A 355 5.97 -8.80 25.66
CA THR A 355 6.10 -9.79 26.74
C THR A 355 6.02 -11.21 26.18
N GLN A 356 6.54 -12.19 26.93
CA GLN A 356 6.42 -13.60 26.56
C GLN A 356 4.95 -14.02 26.33
N THR A 357 4.02 -13.51 27.13
CA THR A 357 2.58 -13.74 26.96
C THR A 357 2.09 -13.20 25.62
N GLN A 358 2.42 -11.96 25.25
CA GLN A 358 2.02 -11.38 23.97
C GLN A 358 2.57 -12.18 22.77
N SER A 359 3.84 -12.60 22.84
CA SER A 359 4.45 -13.45 21.82
C SER A 359 3.80 -14.83 21.71
N GLN A 360 3.49 -15.47 22.84
CA GLN A 360 2.79 -16.76 22.85
C GLN A 360 1.36 -16.64 22.31
N THR A 361 0.64 -15.56 22.63
CA THR A 361 -0.69 -15.29 22.06
C THR A 361 -0.62 -15.18 20.54
N ALA A 362 0.34 -14.41 20.01
CA ALA A 362 0.55 -14.30 18.57
C ALA A 362 0.93 -15.66 17.94
N SER A 363 1.81 -16.43 18.58
CA SER A 363 2.22 -17.76 18.09
C SER A 363 1.05 -18.74 18.04
N ASN A 364 0.21 -18.76 19.07
CA ASN A 364 -1.00 -19.58 19.12
C ASN A 364 -1.99 -19.18 18.03
N ALA A 365 -2.12 -17.89 17.73
CA ALA A 365 -2.97 -17.43 16.63
C ALA A 365 -2.50 -17.99 15.27
N VAL A 366 -1.19 -17.98 15.00
CA VAL A 366 -0.63 -18.60 13.78
C VAL A 366 -0.89 -20.11 13.73
N LYS A 367 -0.69 -20.81 14.86
CA LYS A 367 -0.98 -22.25 14.99
C LYS A 367 -2.46 -22.56 14.74
N ASN A 368 -3.34 -21.66 15.14
CA ASN A 368 -4.79 -21.75 14.92
C ASN A 368 -5.23 -21.28 13.52
N GLY A 369 -4.29 -21.15 12.57
CA GLY A 369 -4.61 -20.87 11.17
C GLY A 369 -4.63 -19.40 10.80
N LYS A 370 -4.32 -18.46 11.70
CA LYS A 370 -4.15 -17.06 11.28
C LYS A 370 -2.96 -16.91 10.34
N ARG A 371 -3.12 -16.06 9.34
CA ARG A 371 -2.11 -15.77 8.31
C ARG A 371 -1.96 -14.26 8.16
N PHE A 372 -0.78 -13.85 7.69
CA PHE A 372 -0.53 -12.48 7.27
C PHE A 372 -1.23 -12.22 5.93
N ARG A 373 -1.83 -11.04 5.78
CA ARG A 373 -2.53 -10.63 4.56
C ARG A 373 -1.62 -9.91 3.56
N PHE A 374 -0.66 -9.14 4.04
CA PHE A 374 0.22 -8.32 3.21
C PHE A 374 1.67 -8.35 3.67
N PHE A 375 1.95 -8.72 4.92
CA PHE A 375 3.30 -8.74 5.46
C PHE A 375 4.19 -9.77 4.75
N THR A 376 5.38 -9.31 4.33
CA THR A 376 6.40 -10.16 3.71
C THR A 376 7.63 -10.27 4.61
N SER A 377 7.93 -11.46 5.13
CA SER A 377 9.05 -11.64 6.08
C SER A 377 10.44 -11.40 5.48
N PHE A 378 10.56 -11.46 4.15
CA PHE A 378 11.82 -11.39 3.43
C PHE A 378 12.09 -10.02 2.79
N LEU A 379 11.23 -9.01 3.00
CA LEU A 379 11.56 -7.65 2.58
C LEU A 379 12.72 -7.11 3.41
N SER A 380 13.80 -6.80 2.73
CA SER A 380 15.02 -6.23 3.29
C SER A 380 15.30 -4.87 2.66
N VAL A 381 15.53 -3.86 3.49
CA VAL A 381 15.87 -2.50 3.02
C VAL A 381 16.97 -1.91 3.90
N SER A 382 17.84 -1.09 3.32
CA SER A 382 18.85 -0.34 4.06
C SER A 382 18.35 1.06 4.43
N LEU A 383 19.13 1.78 5.25
CA LEU A 383 18.91 3.19 5.57
C LEU A 383 19.71 4.12 4.65
N LYS A 384 20.21 3.62 3.51
CA LYS A 384 20.84 4.47 2.50
C LYS A 384 19.86 5.55 2.03
N GLN A 385 20.38 6.76 1.88
CA GLN A 385 19.65 7.87 1.29
C GLN A 385 19.83 7.87 -0.23
N GLY A 386 18.92 8.56 -0.94
CA GLY A 386 18.93 8.66 -2.41
C GLY A 386 18.75 7.32 -3.10
N ASP A 387 19.42 7.12 -4.24
CA ASP A 387 19.26 5.96 -5.14
C ASP A 387 19.48 4.58 -4.48
N GLY A 388 20.10 4.54 -3.29
CA GLY A 388 20.30 3.30 -2.54
C GLY A 388 18.98 2.61 -2.18
N LEU A 389 17.95 3.36 -1.78
CA LEU A 389 16.64 2.79 -1.43
C LEU A 389 15.96 2.16 -2.65
N LEU A 390 15.98 2.86 -3.79
CA LEU A 390 15.39 2.35 -5.01
C LEU A 390 16.10 1.08 -5.51
N ALA A 391 17.42 1.02 -5.37
CA ALA A 391 18.19 -0.19 -5.67
C ALA A 391 17.77 -1.37 -4.79
N ASP A 392 17.62 -1.16 -3.48
CA ASP A 392 17.18 -2.19 -2.54
C ASP A 392 15.78 -2.73 -2.93
N LEU A 393 14.83 -1.86 -3.25
CA LEU A 393 13.47 -2.26 -3.66
C LEU A 393 13.46 -3.03 -4.99
N LYS A 394 14.23 -2.59 -6.00
CA LYS A 394 14.36 -3.30 -7.28
C LYS A 394 15.01 -4.68 -7.10
N ASN A 395 16.04 -4.76 -6.25
CA ASN A 395 16.68 -6.03 -5.91
C ASN A 395 15.69 -6.96 -5.22
N TRP A 396 14.90 -6.45 -4.28
CA TRP A 396 13.87 -7.22 -3.60
C TRP A 396 12.80 -7.74 -4.57
N ILE A 397 12.28 -6.91 -5.48
CA ILE A 397 11.35 -7.34 -6.52
C ILE A 397 11.93 -8.49 -7.33
N THR A 398 13.20 -8.35 -7.77
CA THR A 398 13.89 -9.39 -8.54
C THR A 398 13.98 -10.70 -7.75
N LYS A 399 14.37 -10.65 -6.47
CA LYS A 399 14.40 -11.82 -5.57
C LYS A 399 13.01 -12.47 -5.44
N ARG A 400 11.96 -11.66 -5.23
CA ARG A 400 10.57 -12.11 -5.12
C ARG A 400 10.10 -12.84 -6.38
N ILE A 401 10.36 -12.27 -7.56
CA ILE A 401 9.98 -12.85 -8.84
C ILE A 401 10.68 -14.19 -9.06
N ASN A 402 11.97 -14.26 -8.76
CA ASN A 402 12.73 -15.50 -8.90
C ASN A 402 12.21 -16.60 -7.95
N MET A 403 11.84 -16.24 -6.73
CA MET A 403 11.20 -17.16 -5.78
C MET A 403 9.87 -17.69 -6.32
N ILE A 404 8.99 -16.80 -6.82
CA ILE A 404 7.69 -17.20 -7.40
C ILE A 404 7.89 -18.11 -8.62
N LYS A 405 8.84 -17.77 -9.51
CA LYS A 405 9.19 -18.61 -10.66
C LYS A 405 9.64 -20.00 -10.21
N SER A 406 10.51 -20.09 -9.21
CA SER A 406 10.99 -21.36 -8.64
C SER A 406 9.85 -22.21 -8.08
N ILE A 407 8.91 -21.59 -7.38
CA ILE A 407 7.72 -22.26 -6.82
C ILE A 407 6.84 -22.82 -7.95
N LEU A 408 6.56 -22.01 -8.98
CA LEU A 408 5.75 -22.42 -10.12
C LEU A 408 6.40 -23.56 -10.90
N THR A 409 7.72 -23.52 -11.09
CA THR A 409 8.45 -24.63 -11.70
C THR A 409 8.39 -25.89 -10.82
N GLY A 410 8.52 -25.78 -9.50
CA GLY A 410 8.41 -26.92 -8.58
C GLY A 410 7.02 -27.59 -8.60
N LEU A 411 5.96 -26.78 -8.70
CA LEU A 411 4.57 -27.25 -8.83
C LEU A 411 4.31 -27.97 -10.16
N LEU A 412 4.90 -27.50 -11.26
CA LEU A 412 4.76 -28.11 -12.59
C LEU A 412 5.53 -29.44 -12.72
N PHE A 413 6.57 -29.65 -11.89
CA PHE A 413 7.43 -30.85 -11.93
C PHE A 413 7.28 -31.77 -10.70
N GLY A 414 6.25 -31.58 -9.88
CA GLY A 414 5.79 -32.60 -8.93
C GLY A 414 6.68 -32.83 -7.71
N GLN A 415 7.39 -31.81 -7.20
CA GLN A 415 8.06 -31.91 -5.91
C GLN A 415 7.60 -30.83 -4.93
N ASN A 416 7.10 -31.31 -3.79
CA ASN A 416 6.82 -30.66 -2.52
C ASN A 416 5.41 -30.08 -2.29
N THR A 417 4.84 -30.47 -1.16
CA THR A 417 3.74 -29.75 -0.50
C THR A 417 4.21 -28.34 -0.20
N LEU A 418 3.58 -27.37 -0.83
CA LEU A 418 4.00 -25.99 -0.80
C LEU A 418 3.17 -25.24 0.25
N ASP A 419 3.82 -24.76 1.31
CA ASP A 419 3.27 -23.72 2.20
C ASP A 419 3.28 -22.39 1.43
N ILE A 420 2.32 -22.24 0.51
CA ILE A 420 2.03 -20.94 -0.10
C ILE A 420 1.45 -20.08 1.04
N PRO A 421 1.97 -18.87 1.31
CA PRO A 421 1.26 -17.89 2.12
C PRO A 421 -0.10 -17.65 1.45
N THR A 422 -1.13 -18.30 1.96
CA THR A 422 -2.49 -18.10 1.46
C THR A 422 -2.91 -16.72 1.95
N TYR A 423 -2.78 -15.74 1.06
CA TYR A 423 -3.39 -14.44 1.20
C TYR A 423 -4.91 -14.65 1.18
N ASP A 424 -5.52 -14.74 2.36
CA ASP A 424 -6.98 -14.84 2.48
C ASP A 424 -7.58 -13.43 2.34
N LEU A 425 -7.95 -13.11 1.11
CA LEU A 425 -8.63 -11.87 0.74
C LEU A 425 -10.17 -11.99 0.86
N SER A 426 -10.70 -13.17 1.21
CA SER A 426 -12.15 -13.39 1.28
C SER A 426 -12.83 -12.60 2.40
N ASP A 427 -12.06 -12.14 3.39
CA ASP A 427 -12.48 -11.24 4.46
C ASP A 427 -12.58 -9.75 4.03
N LEU A 428 -12.07 -9.35 2.86
CA LEU A 428 -12.21 -7.96 2.38
C LEU A 428 -13.62 -7.63 1.89
N GLY A 429 -14.49 -8.65 1.77
CA GLY A 429 -15.88 -8.53 1.32
C GLY A 429 -16.90 -8.26 2.43
N VAL A 430 -16.49 -7.96 3.67
CA VAL A 430 -17.45 -7.74 4.75
C VAL A 430 -18.13 -6.38 4.59
N ASN A 431 -19.41 -6.46 4.26
CA ASN A 431 -20.38 -5.36 4.22
C ASN A 431 -20.29 -4.52 5.52
N VAL A 432 -19.80 -3.28 5.42
CA VAL A 432 -19.68 -2.32 6.53
C VAL A 432 -21.07 -1.80 6.92
N LYS A 433 -21.89 -2.64 7.56
CA LYS A 433 -23.20 -2.24 8.10
C LYS A 433 -23.48 -2.62 9.55
N ASP A 434 -22.61 -3.37 10.23
CA ASP A 434 -22.79 -3.67 11.66
C ASP A 434 -21.64 -3.09 12.49
N VAL A 435 -21.70 -1.78 12.75
CA VAL A 435 -20.97 -1.13 13.84
C VAL A 435 -21.91 -0.96 15.00
N ASN A 436 -22.02 -1.99 15.84
CA ASN A 436 -22.47 -1.88 17.23
C ASN A 436 -21.95 -3.10 18.00
N ASN A 437 -20.97 -2.84 18.88
CA ASN A 437 -20.25 -3.73 19.81
C ASN A 437 -18.86 -4.19 19.37
N PHE A 438 -18.01 -4.47 20.37
CA PHE A 438 -16.62 -5.02 20.40
C PHE A 438 -15.52 -3.97 20.57
N ARG A 439 -14.91 -3.77 21.75
CA ARG A 439 -14.11 -4.63 22.67
C ARG A 439 -12.84 -5.18 22.01
N ALA A 440 -11.70 -4.68 22.47
CA ALA A 440 -10.35 -5.15 22.20
C ALA A 440 -10.21 -6.66 22.40
N ALA A 441 -10.19 -7.41 21.31
CA ALA A 441 -9.64 -8.75 21.27
C ALA A 441 -9.13 -9.00 19.84
N PRO A 442 -7.94 -9.57 19.65
CA PRO A 442 -7.34 -9.77 18.34
C PRO A 442 -8.15 -10.80 17.55
N TYR A 443 -9.19 -10.38 16.82
CA TYR A 443 -10.06 -11.20 15.95
C TYR A 443 -9.99 -12.71 16.25
N ILE A 444 -10.62 -13.14 17.34
CA ILE A 444 -10.88 -14.55 17.56
C ILE A 444 -11.93 -14.94 16.50
N LEU A 445 -11.51 -15.68 15.47
CA LEU A 445 -12.44 -16.52 14.74
C LEU A 445 -12.43 -17.87 15.46
N GLU A 446 -13.38 -18.06 16.37
CA GLU A 446 -13.78 -19.41 16.74
C GLU A 446 -14.31 -20.08 15.47
N SER A 447 -13.85 -21.30 15.20
CA SER A 447 -14.45 -22.18 14.22
C SER A 447 -15.84 -22.62 14.70
N GLY A 448 -16.80 -21.70 14.68
CA GLY A 448 -18.22 -21.97 14.89
C GLY A 448 -18.88 -22.26 13.56
N ASN A 449 -19.12 -23.55 13.29
CA ASN A 449 -19.98 -24.10 12.24
C ASN A 449 -20.76 -23.08 11.37
N ILE A 450 -20.19 -22.68 10.21
CA ILE A 450 -20.98 -22.03 9.16
C ILE A 450 -21.77 -23.11 8.41
N GLY A 451 -22.91 -23.46 9.00
CA GLY A 451 -24.02 -24.05 8.27
C GLY A 451 -24.61 -23.03 7.30
N ARG A 452 -24.03 -22.90 6.11
CA ARG A 452 -24.72 -22.38 4.90
C ARG A 452 -24.41 -23.22 3.66
N LYS A 453 -24.55 -24.54 3.79
CA LYS A 453 -25.06 -25.36 2.67
C LYS A 453 -26.57 -25.09 2.58
N LYS A 454 -27.08 -24.85 1.37
CA LYS A 454 -28.51 -24.65 0.98
C LYS A 454 -29.00 -23.21 0.87
N ARG A 455 -28.48 -22.44 -0.10
CA ARG A 455 -29.29 -21.47 -0.87
C ARG A 455 -28.56 -21.01 -2.15
N PHE A 456 -28.08 -21.94 -2.98
CA PHE A 456 -27.60 -21.62 -4.33
C PHE A 456 -27.83 -22.75 -5.36
N ILE A 457 -28.80 -23.63 -5.09
CA ILE A 457 -29.27 -24.69 -6.02
C ILE A 457 -30.79 -24.53 -6.24
N HIS A 458 -31.26 -23.30 -6.48
CA HIS A 458 -32.67 -23.09 -6.87
C HIS A 458 -32.87 -22.08 -8.01
N VAL A 459 -31.80 -21.47 -8.55
CA VAL A 459 -31.92 -20.50 -9.67
C VAL A 459 -31.44 -21.06 -11.02
N LEU A 460 -30.91 -22.30 -11.06
CA LEU A 460 -30.51 -22.98 -12.30
C LEU A 460 -31.38 -24.19 -12.66
N ARG A 461 -32.67 -24.19 -12.27
CA ARG A 461 -33.61 -25.24 -12.69
C ARG A 461 -34.94 -24.76 -13.28
N ASN A 462 -35.18 -23.46 -13.43
CA ASN A 462 -36.40 -22.92 -14.04
C ASN A 462 -36.13 -22.05 -15.28
N ARG A 463 -35.36 -22.59 -16.22
CA ARG A 463 -35.46 -22.27 -17.66
C ARG A 463 -35.21 -23.57 -18.44
N GLN A 464 -36.26 -24.40 -18.49
CA GLN A 464 -36.54 -25.20 -19.67
C GLN A 464 -37.29 -24.31 -20.65
#